data_AF-Q2W3P3-F1
#
_entry.id   AF-Q2W3P3-F1
#
_cell.length_a   1.000
_cell.length_b   1.000
_cell.length_c   1.000
_cell.angle_alpha   90.00
_cell.angle_beta   90.00
_cell.angle_gamma   90.00
#
_symmetry.space_group_name_H-M   'P 1'
#
loop_
_entity.id
_entity.type
_entity.pdbx_description
1 polymer ?
#
loop_
_entity_poly.entity_id
_entity_poly.type
_entity_poly.pdbx_seq_one_letter_code
_entity_poly.pdbx_strand_id
1 'polypeptide(L)' 'MLIIYFGFIAVIAFNKAWLGTLLTSTGVMTIGFPIGVGVILSAIALTGIYVYRANGEFDDMNRQILEDSR' A
#
# COMPACT_ATOMS: atom_id res chain seq x y z
N MET A 1 0.56 -0.79 -7.19
CA MET A 1 1.22 -1.94 -6.57
C MET A 1 2.37 -2.47 -7.40
N LEU A 2 2.19 -2.70 -8.71
CA LEU A 2 3.24 -3.21 -9.61
C LEU A 2 4.60 -2.50 -9.44
N ILE A 3 4.67 -1.20 -9.71
CA ILE A 3 5.93 -0.43 -9.64
C ILE A 3 6.54 -0.48 -8.22
N ILE A 4 5.73 -0.32 -7.19
CA ILE A 4 6.20 -0.30 -5.79
C ILE A 4 6.77 -1.67 -5.42
N TYR A 5 6.05 -2.75 -5.74
CA TYR A 5 6.45 -4.12 -5.41
C TYR A 5 7.72 -4.53 -6.14
N PHE A 6 7.75 -4.39 -7.48
CA PHE A 6 8.94 -4.75 -8.26
C PHE A 6 10.12 -3.82 -7.99
N GLY A 7 9.87 -2.53 -7.71
CA GLY A 7 10.91 -1.60 -7.28
C GLY A 7 11.54 -2.03 -5.95
N PHE A 8 10.71 -2.38 -4.95
CA PHE A 8 11.20 -2.89 -3.67
C PHE A 8 11.98 -4.20 -3.82
N ILE A 9 11.47 -5.15 -4.61
CA ILE A 9 12.19 -6.39 -4.93
C ILE A 9 13.50 -6.12 -5.65
N ALA A 10 13.54 -5.19 -6.60
CA ALA A 10 14.77 -4.84 -7.31
C ALA A 10 15.83 -4.30 -6.33
N VAL A 11 15.45 -3.45 -5.37
CA VAL A 11 16.40 -2.97 -4.34
C VAL A 11 16.88 -4.13 -3.47
N ILE A 12 16.01 -5.06 -3.07
CA ILE A 12 16.43 -6.26 -2.34
C ILE A 12 17.41 -7.11 -3.16
N ALA A 13 17.14 -7.30 -4.45
CA ALA A 13 17.95 -8.15 -5.32
C ALA A 13 19.33 -7.56 -5.60
N PHE A 14 19.42 -6.25 -5.84
CA PHE A 14 20.65 -5.60 -6.31
C PHE A 14 21.39 -4.78 -5.23
N ASN A 15 20.72 -4.35 -4.16
CA ASN A 15 21.32 -3.51 -3.11
C ASN A 15 20.72 -3.77 -1.70
N LYS A 16 20.69 -5.04 -1.28
CA LYS A 16 20.20 -5.41 0.07
C LYS A 16 20.96 -4.73 1.21
N ALA A 17 22.25 -4.45 1.02
CA ALA A 17 23.09 -3.86 2.07
C ALA A 17 22.61 -2.46 2.45
N TRP A 18 22.15 -1.68 1.47
CA TRP A 18 21.58 -0.36 1.72
C TRP A 18 20.33 -0.43 2.61
N LEU A 19 19.42 -1.38 2.36
CA LEU A 19 18.26 -1.61 3.22
C LEU A 19 18.65 -2.06 4.64
N GLY A 20 19.80 -2.72 4.79
CA GLY A 20 20.35 -3.14 6.08
C GLY A 20 21.02 -2.03 6.89
N THR A 21 21.20 -0.83 6.31
CA THR A 21 21.82 0.30 7.01
C THR A 21 20.97 0.69 8.22
N LEU A 22 21.61 0.89 9.37
CA LEU A 22 20.93 1.38 10.57
C LEU A 22 20.42 2.81 10.34
N LEU A 23 19.18 3.06 10.75
CA LEU A 23 18.52 4.35 10.60
C LEU A 23 19.13 5.41 11.53
N THR A 24 19.61 4.98 12.70
CA THR A 24 20.32 5.82 13.66
C THR A 24 21.58 5.12 14.15
N SER A 25 22.60 5.88 14.53
CA SER A 25 23.91 5.34 14.97
C SER A 25 23.85 4.53 16.27
N THR A 26 22.83 4.77 17.10
CA THR A 26 22.63 4.10 18.39
C THR A 26 21.45 3.12 18.38
N GLY A 27 20.68 3.07 17.29
CA GLY A 27 19.48 2.23 17.17
C GLY A 27 19.75 0.89 16.49
N VAL A 28 18.76 0.00 16.58
CA VAL A 28 18.77 -1.32 15.93
C VAL A 28 17.88 -1.38 14.69
N MET A 29 17.12 -0.32 14.42
CA MET A 29 16.20 -0.26 13.29
C MET A 29 16.96 0.02 12.00
N THR A 30 16.69 -0.76 10.96
CA THR A 30 17.27 -0.55 9.62
C THR A 30 16.39 0.34 8.76
N ILE A 31 16.98 0.99 7.74
CA ILE A 31 16.25 1.78 6.72
C ILE A 31 15.20 0.92 6.00
N GLY A 32 15.46 -0.38 5.87
CA GLY A 32 14.51 -1.31 5.26
C GLY A 32 13.18 -1.42 6.01
N PHE A 33 13.16 -1.19 7.32
CA PHE A 33 11.91 -1.29 8.10
C PHE A 33 10.91 -0.19 7.72
N PRO A 34 11.23 1.12 7.79
CA PRO A 34 10.31 2.16 7.34
C PRO A 34 9.88 2.00 5.87
N ILE A 35 10.80 1.57 4.99
CA ILE A 35 10.48 1.34 3.58
C ILE A 35 9.46 0.20 3.43
N GLY A 36 9.66 -0.92 4.12
CA GLY A 36 8.71 -2.04 4.12
C GLY A 36 7.33 -1.63 4.65
N VAL A 37 7.28 -0.84 5.72
CA VAL A 37 6.03 -0.24 6.23
C VAL A 37 5.37 0.63 5.15
N GLY A 38 6.15 1.47 4.46
CA GLY A 38 5.65 2.26 3.33
C GLY A 38 5.01 1.42 2.22
N VAL A 39 5.62 0.28 1.88
CA VAL A 39 5.05 -0.68 0.91
C VAL A 39 3.70 -1.21 1.39
N ILE A 40 3.59 -1.63 2.66
CA ILE A 40 2.33 -2.13 3.24
C ILE A 40 1.24 -1.04 3.22
N LEU A 41 1.56 0.16 3.70
CA LEU A 41 0.63 1.28 3.72
C LEU A 41 0.15 1.65 2.31
N SER A 42 1.06 1.61 1.34
CA SER A 42 0.70 1.86 -0.06
C SER A 42 -0.25 0.80 -0.61
N ALA A 43 -0.10 -0.48 -0.22
CA ALA A 43 -1.00 -1.56 -0.60
C ALA A 43 -2.42 -1.33 -0.06
N ILE A 44 -2.53 -0.98 1.21
CA ILE A 44 -3.82 -0.64 1.84
C ILE A 44 -4.44 0.56 1.14
N ALA A 45 -3.67 1.64 0.94
CA ALA A 45 -4.17 2.86 0.32
C ALA A 45 -4.67 2.64 -1.12
N LEU A 46 -3.88 1.96 -1.97
CA LEU A 46 -4.32 1.68 -3.34
C LEU A 46 -5.52 0.72 -3.38
N THR A 47 -5.59 -0.25 -2.46
CA THR A 47 -6.75 -1.13 -2.35
C THR A 47 -7.98 -0.34 -1.96
N GLY A 48 -7.88 0.56 -0.97
CA GLY A 48 -8.97 1.46 -0.58
C GLY A 48 -9.42 2.35 -1.73
N ILE A 49 -8.49 2.97 -2.47
CA ILE A 49 -8.82 3.77 -3.65
C ILE A 49 -9.51 2.93 -4.73
N TYR A 50 -9.02 1.72 -4.97
CA TYR A 50 -9.60 0.80 -5.93
C TYR A 50 -11.04 0.44 -5.54
N VAL A 51 -11.26 0.03 -4.28
CA VAL A 51 -12.59 -0.31 -3.76
C VAL A 51 -13.53 0.89 -3.82
N TYR A 52 -13.07 2.07 -3.38
CA TYR A 52 -13.87 3.30 -3.44
C TYR A 52 -14.30 3.64 -4.87
N ARG A 53 -13.41 3.49 -5.85
CA ARG A 53 -13.74 3.70 -7.26
C ARG A 53 -14.65 2.62 -7.83
N ALA A 54 -14.41 1.36 -7.49
CA ALA A 54 -15.18 0.22 -8.00
C ALA A 54 -16.62 0.21 -7.47
N ASN A 55 -16.83 0.64 -6.23
CA ASN A 55 -18.14 0.61 -5.58
C ASN A 55 -19.02 1.83 -5.93
N GLY A 56 -18.52 2.83 -6.66
CA GLY A 56 -19.28 4.06 -6.94
C GLY A 56 -20.61 3.83 -7.69
N GLU A 57 -20.62 2.98 -8.72
CA GLU A 57 -21.84 2.70 -9.50
C GLU A 57 -22.81 1.76 -8.75
N PHE A 58 -22.26 0.77 -8.05
CA PHE A 58 -23.06 -0.20 -7.30
C PHE A 58 -23.69 0.42 -6.05
N ASP A 59 -22.99 1.30 -5.33
CA ASP A 59 -23.55 1.98 -4.15
C ASP A 59 -24.69 2.93 -4.54
N ASP A 60 -24.59 3.62 -5.69
CA ASP A 60 -25.66 4.50 -6.17
C ASP A 60 -26.92 3.71 -6.58
N MET A 61 -26.75 2.60 -7.32
CA MET A 61 -27.87 1.73 -7.67
C MET A 61 -28.50 1.08 -6.42
N ASN A 62 -27.68 0.65 -5.47
CA ASN A 62 -28.15 0.03 -4.23
C ASN A 62 -28.91 1.03 -3.35
N ARG A 63 -28.48 2.30 -3.34
CA ARG A 63 -29.20 3.39 -2.68
C ARG A 63 -30.58 3.63 -3.30
N GLN A 64 -30.70 3.62 -4.63
CA GLN A 64 -32.00 3.78 -5.30
C GLN A 64 -32.96 2.64 -4.99
N ILE A 65 -32.49 1.38 -5.00
CA ILE A 65 -33.32 0.22 -4.65
C ILE A 65 -33.84 0.31 -3.20
N LEU A 66 -33.01 0.78 -2.27
CA LEU A 66 -33.41 0.98 -0.87
C LEU A 66 -34.42 2.13 -0.71
N GLU A 67 -34.31 3.20 -1.50
CA GLU A 67 -35.29 4.30 -1.52
C GLU A 67 -36.63 3.88 -2.12
N ASP A 68 -36.64 3.12 -3.22
CA ASP A 68 -37.87 2.63 -3.87
C ASP A 68 -38.63 1.58 -3.05
N SER A 69 -37.95 0.88 -2.14
CA SER A 69 -38.53 -0.18 -1.30
C SER A 69 -39.19 0.33 -0.01
N ARG A 70 -39.18 1.65 0.25
CA ARG A 70 -39.66 2.29 1.48
C ARG A 70 -40.95 3.07 1.27
#